data_AF-A0A2V7Q4J7-F1
#
_entry.id   AF-A0A2V7Q4J7-F1
#
_cell.length_a   1.000
_cell.length_b   1.000
_cell.length_c   1.000
_cell.angle_alpha   90.00
_cell.angle_beta   90.00
_cell.angle_gamma   90.00
#
_symmetry.space_group_name_H-M   'P 1'
#
loop_
_entity.id
_entity.type
_entity.pdbx_description
1 polymer ?
#
loop_
_entity_poly.entity_id
_entity_poly.type
_entity_poly.pdbx_seq_one_letter_code
_entity_poly.pdbx_strand_id
1 'polypeptide(L)'
;MTQMWRWWFVGAGALLPAACTELAGPRAVQLAFTFGPSDATAGVAIAPVVIVAIEDGSESIVTGATNLVTVTIGTNRTGGTLAGTVSLSAEHGVASFPTLHIDKAGTGYTLTATATGLAGATSPVFDITAGAATKLAFTVQPSATMGGAAITPRVQLAAQDSFGNIVTGFGDSVSVALGGTPPPGTLSGTTVVPAVNGIATFSDLSIAQLSAGYTLTATARGIAGVTSVPFNITPPTGRLSITAMTTGSTPDPDGYAVCVDPVSDGHGGNACGYVGPLAIGVNGSVTVTVDTGAHAVLLMGVAANCAVAGDNPRAVSAARGGTAAVPFSVACVAVTLHVTTTTTGVSLDSDGYSFCVDPDYVSDWVSDYYYSCSRSRTAIGVHGGVTVSVAVGTHLVYLEGVADNCDVAGDNPRSVEATTQSEVSFEVTCFATGSVRVTTATSGTDVDLDGYALCVDRSGNCYWSAGARANDVVTIAGVIAGLHTVTLSGTAG
;
A
#
# COMPACT_ATOMS: atom_id res chain seq x y z
N MET A 1 -105.35 85.47 -14.52
CA MET A 1 -105.64 85.32 -15.96
C MET A 1 -104.53 84.47 -16.56
N THR A 2 -104.66 83.14 -16.54
CA THR A 2 -105.13 82.31 -17.68
C THR A 2 -104.30 82.50 -18.95
N GLN A 3 -103.52 81.50 -19.35
CA GLN A 3 -103.75 80.81 -20.62
C GLN A 3 -103.15 79.40 -20.59
N MET A 4 -103.88 78.50 -21.21
CA MET A 4 -103.81 77.04 -21.16
C MET A 4 -103.05 76.46 -22.37
N TRP A 5 -102.32 75.38 -22.10
CA TRP A 5 -102.28 74.08 -22.83
C TRP A 5 -101.83 74.02 -24.30
N ARG A 6 -100.90 73.09 -24.57
CA ARG A 6 -101.22 71.89 -25.36
C ARG A 6 -100.16 70.80 -25.26
N TRP A 7 -100.62 69.59 -24.96
CA TRP A 7 -99.91 68.32 -25.10
C TRP A 7 -100.12 67.73 -26.50
N TRP A 8 -99.11 67.02 -27.01
CA TRP A 8 -99.29 65.86 -27.88
C TRP A 8 -98.35 64.75 -27.39
N PHE A 9 -98.90 63.56 -27.19
CA PHE A 9 -98.16 62.32 -26.94
C PHE A 9 -97.85 61.62 -28.28
N VAL A 10 -96.71 60.92 -28.31
CA VAL A 10 -96.54 59.47 -28.58
C VAL A 10 -95.24 59.22 -29.34
N GLY A 11 -94.37 58.41 -28.74
CA GLY A 11 -93.19 57.82 -29.37
C GLY A 11 -92.51 56.88 -28.38
N ALA A 12 -93.09 55.69 -28.22
CA ALA A 12 -92.53 54.62 -27.40
C ALA A 12 -91.26 54.06 -28.08
N GLY A 13 -90.10 54.55 -27.65
CA GLY A 13 -88.81 53.92 -27.88
C GLY A 13 -88.37 53.23 -26.60
N ALA A 14 -88.34 51.89 -26.61
CA ALA A 14 -87.71 51.12 -25.55
C ALA A 14 -86.22 51.49 -25.49
N LEU A 15 -85.84 52.32 -24.52
CA LEU A 15 -84.45 52.47 -24.13
C LEU A 15 -84.04 51.19 -23.42
N LEU A 16 -83.35 50.30 -24.16
CA LEU A 16 -82.49 49.30 -23.55
C LEU A 16 -81.57 50.05 -22.57
N PRO A 17 -81.40 49.61 -21.31
CA PRO A 17 -80.33 50.16 -20.50
C PRO A 17 -79.04 49.85 -21.25
N ALA A 18 -78.32 50.90 -21.64
CA ALA A 18 -76.94 50.75 -22.04
C ALA A 18 -76.27 49.94 -20.92
N ALA A 19 -75.85 48.72 -21.22
CA ALA A 19 -74.94 48.02 -20.36
C ALA A 19 -73.76 48.97 -20.18
N CYS A 20 -73.61 49.50 -18.97
CA CYS A 20 -72.38 50.09 -18.53
C CYS A 20 -71.36 48.97 -18.72
N THR A 21 -70.64 49.00 -19.85
CA THR A 21 -69.43 48.23 -19.98
C THR A 21 -68.53 48.89 -18.96
N GLU A 22 -68.50 48.30 -17.77
CA GLU A 22 -67.48 48.57 -16.79
C GLU A 22 -66.17 48.47 -17.58
N LEU A 23 -65.55 49.63 -17.85
CA LEU A 23 -64.21 49.70 -18.41
C LEU A 23 -63.38 48.85 -17.47
N ALA A 24 -63.10 47.61 -17.88
CA ALA A 24 -62.24 46.73 -17.13
C ALA A 24 -60.97 47.54 -16.85
N GLY A 25 -60.73 47.84 -15.58
CA GLY A 25 -59.58 48.64 -15.18
C GLY A 25 -58.29 48.03 -15.74
N PRO A 26 -57.19 48.81 -15.77
CA PRO A 26 -55.91 48.30 -16.29
C PRO A 26 -55.57 46.97 -15.62
N ARG A 27 -55.47 45.91 -16.43
CA ARG A 27 -55.23 44.55 -15.95
C ARG A 27 -53.74 44.36 -15.72
N ALA A 28 -53.35 43.97 -14.51
CA ALA A 28 -51.99 43.58 -14.19
C ALA A 28 -51.55 42.36 -15.02
N VAL A 29 -50.39 42.44 -15.66
CA VAL A 29 -49.83 41.35 -16.49
C VAL A 29 -48.38 41.02 -16.16
N GLN A 30 -47.59 41.98 -15.67
CA GLN A 30 -46.17 41.79 -15.45
C GLN A 30 -45.64 42.53 -14.23
N LEU A 31 -44.45 42.15 -13.80
CA LEU A 31 -43.62 42.89 -12.87
C LEU A 31 -42.56 43.66 -13.64
N ALA A 32 -42.10 44.78 -13.08
CA ALA A 32 -40.95 45.52 -13.59
C ALA A 32 -40.14 46.14 -12.44
N PHE A 33 -38.81 46.14 -12.56
CA PHE A 33 -37.95 46.90 -11.65
C PHE A 33 -37.94 48.36 -12.08
N THR A 34 -38.64 49.24 -11.36
CA THR A 34 -38.62 50.69 -11.61
C THR A 34 -37.41 51.35 -10.96
N PHE A 35 -36.94 50.79 -9.84
CA PHE A 35 -35.61 51.03 -9.29
C PHE A 35 -34.94 49.68 -9.02
N GLY A 36 -33.95 49.35 -9.84
CA GLY A 36 -33.16 48.13 -9.70
C GLY A 36 -32.08 48.24 -8.62
N PRO A 37 -31.48 47.10 -8.22
CA PRO A 37 -30.31 47.07 -7.38
C PRO A 37 -29.12 47.78 -8.08
N SER A 38 -28.21 48.32 -7.27
CA SER A 38 -26.89 48.77 -7.72
C SER A 38 -25.81 48.14 -6.85
N ASP A 39 -24.53 48.37 -7.21
CA ASP A 39 -23.40 47.78 -6.50
C ASP A 39 -23.49 48.08 -5.00
N ALA A 40 -23.31 47.06 -4.18
CA ALA A 40 -23.46 47.16 -2.74
C ALA A 40 -22.32 46.44 -2.01
N THR A 41 -22.22 46.66 -0.71
CA THR A 41 -21.28 45.95 0.15
C THR A 41 -21.96 44.78 0.83
N ALA A 42 -21.25 43.67 1.01
CA ALA A 42 -21.75 42.48 1.69
C ALA A 42 -22.35 42.82 3.06
N GLY A 43 -23.58 42.36 3.30
CA GLY A 43 -24.31 42.63 4.54
C GLY A 43 -24.94 44.02 4.65
N VAL A 44 -24.67 44.93 3.72
CA VAL A 44 -25.26 46.28 3.69
C VAL A 44 -26.50 46.26 2.78
N ALA A 45 -27.55 46.97 3.19
CA ALA A 45 -28.76 47.10 2.39
C ALA A 45 -28.42 47.68 1.00
N ILE A 46 -28.96 47.05 -0.04
CA ILE A 46 -28.79 47.47 -1.43
C ILE A 46 -29.46 48.83 -1.59
N ALA A 47 -28.68 49.81 -2.07
CA ALA A 47 -29.12 51.16 -2.35
C ALA A 47 -28.92 51.46 -3.85
N PRO A 48 -29.77 52.28 -4.51
CA PRO A 48 -31.03 52.80 -3.99
C PRO A 48 -32.02 51.66 -3.66
N VAL A 49 -33.06 51.97 -2.88
CA VAL A 49 -34.07 50.97 -2.48
C VAL A 49 -34.62 50.28 -3.73
N VAL A 50 -34.66 48.95 -3.69
CA VAL A 50 -35.19 48.14 -4.79
C VAL A 50 -36.71 48.27 -4.83
N ILE A 51 -37.25 48.69 -5.97
CA ILE A 51 -38.69 48.90 -6.18
C ILE A 51 -39.16 48.07 -7.37
N VAL A 52 -40.21 47.28 -7.13
CA VAL A 52 -40.89 46.48 -8.14
C VAL A 52 -42.31 46.99 -8.32
N ALA A 53 -42.66 47.40 -9.54
CA ALA A 53 -44.00 47.80 -9.90
C ALA A 53 -44.77 46.63 -10.54
N ILE A 54 -46.09 46.64 -10.36
CA ILE A 54 -47.03 45.78 -11.07
C ILE A 54 -47.60 46.60 -12.23
N GLU A 55 -47.37 46.14 -13.45
CA GLU A 55 -47.72 46.87 -14.67
C GLU A 55 -48.78 46.15 -15.50
N ASP A 56 -49.53 46.93 -16.27
CA ASP A 56 -50.40 46.43 -17.31
C ASP A 56 -49.64 46.17 -18.63
N GLY A 57 -50.37 45.73 -19.67
CA GLY A 57 -49.78 45.45 -20.98
C GLY A 57 -49.26 46.68 -21.74
N SER A 58 -49.41 47.87 -21.18
CA SER A 58 -48.88 49.14 -21.68
C SER A 58 -47.79 49.72 -20.78
N GLU A 59 -47.21 48.90 -19.88
CA GLU A 59 -46.14 49.29 -18.94
C GLU A 59 -46.57 50.39 -17.95
N SER A 60 -47.87 50.53 -17.71
CA SER A 60 -48.41 51.49 -16.73
C SER A 60 -48.68 50.81 -15.39
N ILE A 61 -48.38 51.49 -14.29
CA ILE A 61 -48.56 50.95 -12.93
C ILE A 61 -50.05 50.74 -12.62
N VAL A 62 -50.40 49.52 -12.21
CA VAL A 62 -51.75 49.15 -11.80
C VAL A 62 -51.94 49.47 -10.33
N THR A 63 -52.43 50.68 -10.04
CA THR A 63 -52.52 51.22 -8.66
C THR A 63 -53.45 50.44 -7.72
N GLY A 64 -54.38 49.63 -8.25
CA GLY A 64 -55.23 48.74 -7.44
C GLY A 64 -54.59 47.39 -7.09
N ALA A 65 -53.40 47.07 -7.62
CA ALA A 65 -52.79 45.76 -7.42
C ALA A 65 -52.12 45.64 -6.04
N THR A 66 -52.39 44.53 -5.36
CA THR A 66 -51.92 44.23 -3.99
C THR A 66 -51.19 42.89 -3.89
N ASN A 67 -50.77 42.33 -5.03
CA ASN A 67 -50.13 41.03 -5.10
C ASN A 67 -48.89 40.95 -4.19
N LEU A 68 -48.67 39.78 -3.58
CA LEU A 68 -47.44 39.48 -2.85
C LEU A 68 -46.29 39.33 -3.86
N VAL A 69 -45.37 40.29 -3.88
CA VAL A 69 -44.17 40.26 -4.70
C VAL A 69 -43.05 39.63 -3.89
N THR A 70 -42.40 38.62 -4.44
CA THR A 70 -41.24 37.94 -3.86
C THR A 70 -40.01 38.16 -4.74
N VAL A 71 -38.93 38.64 -4.14
CA VAL A 71 -37.63 38.84 -4.77
C VAL A 71 -36.69 37.73 -4.34
N THR A 72 -35.99 37.14 -5.32
CA THR A 72 -34.97 36.10 -5.12
C THR A 72 -33.71 36.46 -5.91
N ILE A 73 -32.60 35.78 -5.66
CA ILE A 73 -31.42 35.93 -6.52
C ILE A 73 -31.64 35.17 -7.82
N GLY A 74 -31.41 35.83 -8.96
CA GLY A 74 -31.31 35.20 -10.27
C GLY A 74 -29.93 34.59 -10.48
N THR A 75 -28.98 35.38 -10.98
CA THR A 75 -27.59 34.93 -11.17
C THR A 75 -26.85 34.91 -9.84
N ASN A 76 -26.32 33.75 -9.44
CA ASN A 76 -25.66 33.57 -8.15
C ASN A 76 -24.41 32.65 -8.22
N ARG A 77 -23.41 33.02 -9.03
CA ARG A 77 -22.24 32.15 -9.27
C ARG A 77 -21.38 31.91 -8.02
N THR A 78 -21.36 32.88 -7.12
CA THR A 78 -20.56 32.88 -5.88
C THR A 78 -21.29 32.29 -4.68
N GLY A 79 -22.58 31.95 -4.82
CA GLY A 79 -23.36 31.29 -3.77
C GLY A 79 -23.74 32.20 -2.61
N GLY A 80 -24.04 33.48 -2.88
CA GLY A 80 -24.56 34.40 -1.88
C GLY A 80 -25.99 34.11 -1.45
N THR A 81 -26.36 34.62 -0.29
CA THR A 81 -27.69 34.52 0.31
C THR A 81 -28.34 35.89 0.31
N LEU A 82 -29.55 36.01 -0.25
CA LEU A 82 -30.36 37.22 -0.14
C LEU A 82 -31.13 37.19 1.17
N ALA A 83 -30.99 38.23 1.97
CA ALA A 83 -31.66 38.38 3.26
C ALA A 83 -32.32 39.76 3.38
N GLY A 84 -33.08 39.94 4.47
CA GLY A 84 -33.99 41.08 4.66
C GLY A 84 -35.44 40.68 4.40
N THR A 85 -36.28 41.66 4.08
CA THR A 85 -37.68 41.43 3.70
C THR A 85 -37.70 41.07 2.22
N VAL A 86 -37.80 39.78 1.89
CA VAL A 86 -37.77 39.29 0.50
C VAL A 86 -39.14 39.16 -0.15
N SER A 87 -40.22 39.22 0.63
CA SER A 87 -41.60 39.21 0.15
C SER A 87 -42.38 40.35 0.76
N LEU A 88 -43.07 41.13 -0.07
CA LEU A 88 -43.88 42.26 0.35
C LEU A 88 -45.09 42.41 -0.58
N SER A 89 -46.27 42.66 0.00
CA SER A 89 -47.46 42.98 -0.80
C SER A 89 -47.31 44.37 -1.41
N ALA A 90 -47.68 44.50 -2.68
CA ALA A 90 -47.69 45.79 -3.34
C ALA A 90 -48.70 46.75 -2.67
N GLU A 91 -48.28 47.99 -2.47
CA GLU A 91 -49.13 49.09 -2.05
C GLU A 91 -49.22 50.08 -3.22
N HIS A 92 -50.45 50.44 -3.63
CA HIS A 92 -50.68 51.25 -4.83
C HIS A 92 -49.98 50.70 -6.09
N GLY A 93 -49.93 49.37 -6.25
CA GLY A 93 -49.26 48.70 -7.37
C GLY A 93 -47.73 48.61 -7.26
N VAL A 94 -47.13 48.99 -6.13
CA VAL A 94 -45.68 49.04 -5.95
C VAL A 94 -45.23 48.31 -4.69
N ALA A 95 -44.22 47.44 -4.80
CA ALA A 95 -43.55 46.80 -3.66
C ALA A 95 -42.13 47.37 -3.52
N SER A 96 -41.81 47.89 -2.31
CA SER A 96 -40.53 48.53 -1.98
C SER A 96 -39.74 47.69 -0.98
N PHE A 97 -38.49 47.37 -1.29
CA PHE A 97 -37.68 46.43 -0.53
C PHE A 97 -36.40 47.08 0.06
N PRO A 98 -36.52 47.85 1.17
CA PRO A 98 -35.42 48.67 1.69
C PRO A 98 -34.35 47.89 2.46
N THR A 99 -34.57 46.60 2.75
CA THR A 99 -33.69 45.80 3.62
C THR A 99 -32.97 44.66 2.90
N LEU A 100 -33.14 44.55 1.58
CA LEU A 100 -32.46 43.51 0.80
C LEU A 100 -30.95 43.68 0.88
N HIS A 101 -30.25 42.62 1.25
CA HIS A 101 -28.79 42.58 1.23
C HIS A 101 -28.32 41.17 0.89
N ILE A 102 -27.09 41.09 0.38
CA ILE A 102 -26.42 39.82 0.05
C ILE A 102 -25.16 39.71 0.91
N ASP A 103 -24.88 38.53 1.45
CA ASP A 103 -23.76 38.26 2.36
C ASP A 103 -22.43 37.96 1.66
N LYS A 104 -22.45 37.55 0.40
CA LYS A 104 -21.27 37.08 -0.33
C LYS A 104 -20.82 38.06 -1.40
N ALA A 105 -19.56 38.48 -1.30
CA ALA A 105 -18.92 39.26 -2.35
C ALA A 105 -18.86 38.48 -3.67
N GLY A 106 -19.12 39.14 -4.78
CA GLY A 106 -19.19 38.53 -6.10
C GLY A 106 -19.67 39.51 -7.16
N THR A 107 -19.41 39.19 -8.41
CA THR A 107 -19.73 40.05 -9.56
C THR A 107 -20.88 39.46 -10.38
N GLY A 108 -21.75 40.33 -10.91
CA GLY A 108 -22.80 39.96 -11.84
C GLY A 108 -24.00 39.26 -11.19
N TYR A 109 -24.35 39.64 -9.98
CA TYR A 109 -25.62 39.24 -9.38
C TYR A 109 -26.79 39.83 -10.17
N THR A 110 -27.92 39.12 -10.19
CA THR A 110 -29.22 39.69 -10.60
C THR A 110 -30.27 39.31 -9.56
N LEU A 111 -31.34 40.10 -9.47
CA LEU A 111 -32.53 39.78 -8.69
C LEU A 111 -33.67 39.40 -9.64
N THR A 112 -34.49 38.44 -9.23
CA THR A 112 -35.70 38.03 -9.93
C THR A 112 -36.91 38.31 -9.06
N ALA A 113 -37.85 39.10 -9.58
CA ALA A 113 -39.12 39.38 -8.92
C ALA A 113 -40.22 38.46 -9.49
N THR A 114 -41.04 37.91 -8.59
CA THR A 114 -42.13 36.99 -8.93
C THR A 114 -43.38 37.31 -8.14
N ALA A 115 -44.55 37.10 -8.75
CA ALA A 115 -45.85 37.22 -8.12
C ALA A 115 -46.84 36.29 -8.84
N THR A 116 -47.77 35.68 -8.10
CA THR A 116 -48.71 34.72 -8.66
C THR A 116 -49.56 35.37 -9.76
N GLY A 117 -49.57 34.76 -10.95
CA GLY A 117 -50.38 35.19 -12.09
C GLY A 117 -49.80 36.33 -12.94
N LEU A 118 -48.58 36.79 -12.65
CA LEU A 118 -47.88 37.84 -13.40
C LEU A 118 -46.59 37.30 -14.04
N ALA A 119 -46.20 37.85 -15.19
CA ALA A 119 -44.87 37.62 -15.74
C ALA A 119 -43.80 38.21 -14.80
N GLY A 120 -42.76 37.43 -14.49
CA GLY A 120 -41.67 37.87 -13.62
C GLY A 120 -40.72 38.87 -14.28
N ALA A 121 -39.94 39.57 -13.46
CA ALA A 121 -38.93 40.52 -13.92
C ALA A 121 -37.53 40.07 -13.47
N THR A 122 -36.51 40.40 -14.26
CA THR A 122 -35.10 40.25 -13.87
C THR A 122 -34.45 41.64 -13.82
N SER A 123 -33.69 41.91 -12.77
CA SER A 123 -32.99 43.18 -12.61
C SER A 123 -31.79 43.31 -13.56
N PRO A 124 -31.23 44.53 -13.73
CA PRO A 124 -29.86 44.69 -14.21
C PRO A 124 -28.85 43.92 -13.35
N VAL A 125 -27.67 43.68 -13.91
CA VAL A 125 -26.54 43.11 -13.18
C VAL A 125 -25.97 44.13 -12.19
N PHE A 126 -25.50 43.65 -11.04
CA PHE A 126 -24.82 44.44 -10.03
C PHE A 126 -23.81 43.57 -9.26
N ASP A 127 -22.86 44.22 -8.61
CA ASP A 127 -21.79 43.57 -7.86
C ASP A 127 -21.98 43.73 -6.35
N ILE A 128 -21.48 42.75 -5.59
CA ILE A 128 -21.34 42.84 -4.14
C ILE A 128 -19.85 42.88 -3.82
N THR A 129 -19.37 43.97 -3.23
CA THR A 129 -18.01 44.06 -2.71
C THR A 129 -17.93 43.50 -1.28
N ALA A 130 -16.77 43.01 -0.86
CA ALA A 130 -16.56 42.60 0.52
C ALA A 130 -16.71 43.80 1.48
N GLY A 131 -17.15 43.52 2.71
CA GLY A 131 -17.15 44.49 3.79
C GLY A 131 -15.74 44.87 4.28
N ALA A 132 -15.68 45.67 5.34
CA ALA A 132 -14.41 45.95 6.00
C ALA A 132 -13.78 44.66 6.55
N ALA A 133 -12.46 44.54 6.47
CA ALA A 133 -11.75 43.39 7.04
C ALA A 133 -11.93 43.38 8.57
N THR A 134 -12.19 42.20 9.12
CA THR A 134 -12.38 42.01 10.57
C THR A 134 -11.47 40.93 11.15
N LYS A 135 -10.98 39.99 10.32
CA LYS A 135 -10.14 38.86 10.74
C LYS A 135 -9.18 38.39 9.66
N LEU A 136 -8.12 37.72 10.07
CA LEU A 136 -7.30 36.89 9.20
C LEU A 136 -7.82 35.44 9.17
N ALA A 137 -7.59 34.75 8.06
CA ALA A 137 -7.82 33.33 7.93
C ALA A 137 -6.75 32.68 7.06
N PHE A 138 -6.28 31.49 7.44
CA PHE A 138 -5.40 30.69 6.58
C PHE A 138 -6.19 30.17 5.37
N THR A 139 -5.75 30.50 4.16
CA THR A 139 -6.25 29.91 2.91
C THR A 139 -5.38 28.74 2.47
N VAL A 140 -4.08 28.75 2.85
CA VAL A 140 -3.19 27.60 2.77
C VAL A 140 -2.49 27.44 4.11
N GLN A 141 -2.80 26.34 4.81
CA GLN A 141 -2.23 26.00 6.11
C GLN A 141 -0.75 25.59 5.97
N PRO A 142 0.10 25.82 6.99
CA PRO A 142 1.39 25.14 7.07
C PRO A 142 1.19 23.62 7.15
N SER A 143 2.15 22.87 6.63
CA SER A 143 2.11 21.41 6.62
C SER A 143 3.41 20.82 7.17
N ALA A 144 3.40 19.51 7.46
CA ALA A 144 4.58 18.83 7.97
C ALA A 144 5.76 19.02 7.02
N THR A 145 6.88 19.50 7.56
CA THR A 145 8.03 19.93 6.75
C THR A 145 9.32 19.42 7.37
N MET A 146 10.29 19.10 6.52
CA MET A 146 11.63 18.70 6.93
C MET A 146 12.38 19.85 7.62
N GLY A 147 13.11 19.56 8.69
CA GLY A 147 13.94 20.53 9.42
C GLY A 147 14.82 21.37 8.49
N GLY A 148 14.71 22.69 8.60
CA GLY A 148 15.47 23.66 7.81
C GLY A 148 15.08 23.74 6.33
N ALA A 149 14.06 23.01 5.90
CA ALA A 149 13.42 23.20 4.59
C ALA A 149 12.36 24.31 4.67
N ALA A 150 12.07 24.93 3.53
CA ALA A 150 10.92 25.82 3.39
C ALA A 150 9.61 25.04 3.53
N ILE A 151 8.67 25.58 4.28
CA ILE A 151 7.32 25.02 4.47
C ILE A 151 6.61 25.02 3.12
N THR A 152 6.24 23.82 2.67
CA THR A 152 5.57 23.59 1.38
C THR A 152 4.29 22.78 1.63
N PRO A 153 3.14 23.13 1.04
CA PRO A 153 2.88 24.31 0.21
C PRO A 153 3.12 25.65 0.94
N ARG A 154 3.38 26.72 0.18
CA ARG A 154 3.60 28.06 0.73
C ARG A 154 2.40 28.49 1.58
N VAL A 155 2.66 29.09 2.75
CA VAL A 155 1.60 29.51 3.67
C VAL A 155 0.91 30.75 3.10
N GLN A 156 -0.43 30.75 3.11
CA GLN A 156 -1.23 31.89 2.64
C GLN A 156 -2.31 32.26 3.63
N LEU A 157 -2.48 33.55 3.83
CA LEU A 157 -3.53 34.14 4.66
C LEU A 157 -4.35 35.14 3.85
N ALA A 158 -5.65 35.16 4.07
CA ALA A 158 -6.55 36.18 3.56
C ALA A 158 -7.09 37.05 4.69
N ALA A 159 -7.18 38.36 4.45
CA ALA A 159 -7.99 39.26 5.25
C ALA A 159 -9.46 39.11 4.84
N GLN A 160 -10.33 38.82 5.81
CA GLN A 160 -11.74 38.54 5.59
C GLN A 160 -12.65 39.50 6.35
N ASP A 161 -13.80 39.81 5.77
CA ASP A 161 -14.91 40.46 6.47
C ASP A 161 -15.65 39.50 7.42
N SER A 162 -16.70 39.99 8.08
CA SER A 162 -17.51 39.19 9.01
C SER A 162 -18.22 38.00 8.37
N PHE A 163 -18.43 38.04 7.05
CA PHE A 163 -19.09 37.00 6.25
C PHE A 163 -18.09 36.04 5.57
N GLY A 164 -16.78 36.21 5.83
CA GLY A 164 -15.74 35.37 5.24
C GLY A 164 -15.43 35.69 3.77
N ASN A 165 -15.73 36.91 3.31
CA ASN A 165 -15.32 37.38 1.99
C ASN A 165 -13.90 37.95 2.06
N ILE A 166 -13.10 37.68 1.03
CA ILE A 166 -11.76 38.25 0.93
C ILE A 166 -11.88 39.74 0.61
N VAL A 167 -11.25 40.57 1.45
CA VAL A 167 -11.26 42.02 1.30
C VAL A 167 -10.09 42.41 0.39
N THR A 168 -10.35 42.49 -0.92
CA THR A 168 -9.30 42.70 -1.93
C THR A 168 -8.55 44.03 -1.80
N GLY A 169 -9.17 45.05 -1.21
CA GLY A 169 -8.55 46.34 -0.90
C GLY A 169 -7.63 46.33 0.34
N PHE A 170 -7.57 45.22 1.09
CA PHE A 170 -6.68 45.11 2.24
C PHE A 170 -5.22 44.94 1.79
N GLY A 171 -4.38 45.93 2.13
CA GLY A 171 -2.96 45.99 1.74
C GLY A 171 -1.97 46.06 2.92
N ASP A 172 -2.46 45.99 4.15
CA ASP A 172 -1.60 46.04 5.35
C ASP A 172 -0.70 44.81 5.46
N SER A 173 0.41 44.96 6.18
CA SER A 173 1.34 43.88 6.47
C SER A 173 0.75 42.86 7.45
N VAL A 174 0.85 41.58 7.07
CA VAL A 174 0.58 40.43 7.94
C VAL A 174 1.91 39.93 8.50
N SER A 175 1.97 39.76 9.82
CA SER A 175 3.10 39.18 10.53
C SER A 175 2.77 37.75 10.96
N VAL A 176 3.71 36.84 10.84
CA VAL A 176 3.58 35.44 11.29
C VAL A 176 4.69 35.11 12.29
N ALA A 177 4.34 34.45 13.38
CA ALA A 177 5.27 33.98 14.41
C ALA A 177 4.93 32.55 14.83
N LEU A 178 5.85 31.88 15.54
CA LEU A 178 5.53 30.62 16.20
C LEU A 178 4.55 30.86 17.35
N GLY A 179 3.52 30.02 17.43
CA GLY A 179 2.65 29.94 18.59
C GLY A 179 3.31 29.19 19.76
N GLY A 180 2.74 29.37 20.95
CA GLY A 180 3.27 28.83 22.20
C GLY A 180 4.22 29.80 22.92
N THR A 181 4.33 29.65 24.25
CA THR A 181 5.19 30.49 25.10
C THR A 181 5.94 29.63 26.13
N PRO A 182 7.27 29.49 26.03
CA PRO A 182 8.13 29.84 24.88
C PRO A 182 7.94 28.86 23.71
N PRO A 183 8.13 29.30 22.45
CA PRO A 183 8.10 28.38 21.31
C PRO A 183 9.32 27.44 21.36
N PRO A 184 9.19 26.19 20.90
CA PRO A 184 10.28 25.23 21.01
C PRO A 184 11.49 25.63 20.16
N GLY A 185 11.32 26.34 19.03
CA GLY A 185 12.39 26.72 18.10
C GLY A 185 12.28 28.15 17.56
N THR A 186 12.93 28.41 16.42
CA THR A 186 12.93 29.72 15.73
C THR A 186 12.30 29.61 14.34
N LEU A 187 11.39 30.54 14.00
CA LEU A 187 10.88 30.71 12.64
C LEU A 187 11.85 31.57 11.83
N SER A 188 12.34 31.04 10.72
CA SER A 188 13.24 31.70 9.78
C SER A 188 12.52 32.03 8.47
N GLY A 189 13.14 32.87 7.63
CA GLY A 189 12.56 33.37 6.38
C GLY A 189 11.89 34.73 6.54
N THR A 190 11.03 35.09 5.59
CA THR A 190 10.29 36.35 5.58
C THR A 190 9.04 36.22 6.42
N THR A 191 9.01 36.81 7.62
CA THR A 191 7.90 36.68 8.59
C THR A 191 6.87 37.80 8.53
N VAL A 192 7.10 38.83 7.70
CA VAL A 192 6.18 39.96 7.51
C VAL A 192 6.00 40.22 6.02
N VAL A 193 4.76 40.17 5.53
CA VAL A 193 4.43 40.33 4.11
C VAL A 193 3.20 41.24 3.94
N PRO A 194 3.23 42.27 3.08
CA PRO A 194 2.03 43.03 2.73
C PRO A 194 1.03 42.17 1.96
N ALA A 195 -0.25 42.31 2.28
CA ALA A 195 -1.30 41.64 1.52
C ALA A 195 -1.44 42.24 0.11
N VAL A 196 -1.59 41.40 -0.90
CA VAL A 196 -1.90 41.80 -2.27
C VAL A 196 -3.25 41.18 -2.64
N ASN A 197 -4.19 42.01 -3.06
CA ASN A 197 -5.59 41.61 -3.26
C ASN A 197 -6.18 40.92 -2.01
N GLY A 198 -5.84 41.41 -0.81
CA GLY A 198 -6.28 40.85 0.46
C GLY A 198 -5.59 39.57 0.89
N ILE A 199 -4.58 39.08 0.14
CA ILE A 199 -3.87 37.83 0.43
C ILE A 199 -2.39 38.09 0.72
N ALA A 200 -1.90 37.66 1.88
CA ALA A 200 -0.48 37.59 2.20
C ALA A 200 0.06 36.19 1.92
N THR A 201 1.19 36.09 1.22
CA THR A 201 1.80 34.82 0.82
C THR A 201 3.23 34.72 1.34
N PHE A 202 3.52 33.67 2.09
CA PHE A 202 4.81 33.42 2.72
C PHE A 202 5.48 32.21 2.07
N SER A 203 6.56 32.43 1.30
CA SER A 203 7.17 31.41 0.43
C SER A 203 8.42 30.73 1.00
N ASP A 204 9.03 31.29 2.04
CA ASP A 204 10.36 30.89 2.53
C ASP A 204 10.40 30.60 4.04
N LEU A 205 9.23 30.53 4.70
CA LEU A 205 9.15 30.18 6.11
C LEU A 205 9.78 28.81 6.36
N SER A 206 10.66 28.71 7.35
CA SER A 206 11.33 27.46 7.71
C SER A 206 11.62 27.38 9.21
N ILE A 207 11.73 26.15 9.71
CA ILE A 207 12.05 25.86 11.11
C ILE A 207 13.09 24.73 11.12
N ALA A 208 14.24 24.95 11.78
CA ALA A 208 15.30 23.94 11.85
C ALA A 208 15.07 22.90 12.95
N GLN A 209 14.48 23.32 14.06
CA GLN A 209 14.36 22.48 15.24
C GLN A 209 13.20 21.49 15.12
N LEU A 210 13.53 20.22 15.33
CA LEU A 210 12.60 19.09 15.26
C LEU A 210 11.64 19.14 16.45
N SER A 211 10.35 19.13 16.17
CA SER A 211 9.30 18.99 17.18
C SER A 211 7.98 18.68 16.49
N ALA A 212 7.11 17.97 17.20
CA ALA A 212 5.70 17.92 16.86
C ALA A 212 4.97 19.17 17.38
N GLY A 213 3.84 19.49 16.77
CA GLY A 213 2.85 20.43 17.33
C GLY A 213 3.19 21.92 17.21
N TYR A 214 4.05 22.32 16.27
CA TYR A 214 4.22 23.74 15.96
C TYR A 214 2.91 24.34 15.48
N THR A 215 2.65 25.60 15.85
CA THR A 215 1.57 26.41 15.29
C THR A 215 2.15 27.73 14.81
N LEU A 216 1.50 28.35 13.81
CA LEU A 216 1.80 29.70 13.36
C LEU A 216 0.69 30.64 13.82
N THR A 217 1.03 31.69 14.54
CA THR A 217 0.11 32.79 14.88
C THR A 217 0.36 33.95 13.93
N ALA A 218 -0.70 34.35 13.23
CA ALA A 218 -0.68 35.47 12.30
C ALA A 218 -1.44 36.67 12.86
N THR A 219 -0.88 37.87 12.69
CA THR A 219 -1.45 39.13 13.15
C THR A 219 -1.36 40.19 12.06
N ALA A 220 -2.30 41.13 12.08
CA ALA A 220 -2.28 42.33 11.25
C ALA A 220 -2.93 43.48 12.00
N ARG A 221 -2.66 44.72 11.59
CA ARG A 221 -3.20 45.91 12.25
C ARG A 221 -4.72 45.96 12.11
N GLY A 222 -5.43 46.23 13.21
CA GLY A 222 -6.86 46.56 13.20
C GLY A 222 -7.83 45.39 12.95
N ILE A 223 -7.33 44.16 12.78
CA ILE A 223 -8.18 42.96 12.58
C ILE A 223 -7.74 41.82 13.50
N ALA A 224 -8.66 40.90 13.78
CA ALA A 224 -8.38 39.73 14.62
C ALA A 224 -7.35 38.81 13.96
N GLY A 225 -6.34 38.38 14.73
CA GLY A 225 -5.37 37.39 14.30
C GLY A 225 -5.93 35.97 14.25
N VAL A 226 -5.12 35.03 13.76
CA VAL A 226 -5.49 33.62 13.64
C VAL A 226 -4.30 32.72 13.96
N THR A 227 -4.58 31.54 14.53
CA THR A 227 -3.57 30.49 14.76
C THR A 227 -3.83 29.33 13.81
N SER A 228 -2.77 28.78 13.21
CA SER A 228 -2.85 27.65 12.31
C SER A 228 -3.27 26.37 13.04
N VAL A 229 -3.61 25.34 12.28
CA VAL A 229 -3.59 23.98 12.83
C VAL A 229 -2.16 23.57 13.20
N PRO A 230 -1.97 22.64 14.16
CA PRO A 230 -0.64 22.13 14.49
C PRO A 230 0.01 21.38 13.32
N PHE A 231 1.31 21.52 13.15
CA PHE A 231 2.13 20.81 12.16
C PHE A 231 3.48 20.40 12.75
N ASN A 232 4.15 19.44 12.12
CA ASN A 232 5.38 18.84 12.63
C ASN A 232 6.58 19.27 11.80
N ILE A 233 7.73 19.39 12.47
CA ILE A 233 9.04 19.50 11.82
C ILE A 233 9.76 18.17 12.00
N THR A 234 9.98 17.47 10.89
CA THR A 234 10.56 16.12 10.88
C THR A 234 12.07 16.15 10.61
N PRO A 235 12.82 15.12 11.01
CA PRO A 235 14.24 15.00 10.66
C PRO A 235 14.46 15.16 9.15
N PRO A 236 15.54 15.82 8.71
CA PRO A 236 16.04 15.66 7.35
C PRO A 236 16.37 14.22 7.04
N THR A 237 16.22 13.81 5.78
CA THR A 237 16.50 12.44 5.36
C THR A 237 17.67 12.37 4.38
N GLY A 238 18.41 11.28 4.47
CA GLY A 238 19.41 10.82 3.51
C GLY A 238 19.11 9.38 3.07
N ARG A 239 20.03 8.78 2.31
CA ARG A 239 19.92 7.38 1.88
C ARG A 239 21.18 6.60 2.20
N LEU A 240 21.04 5.31 2.51
CA LEU A 240 22.13 4.34 2.57
C LEU A 240 21.97 3.35 1.43
N SER A 241 23.02 3.16 0.64
CA SER A 241 23.11 2.12 -0.40
C SER A 241 23.98 1.00 0.15
N ILE A 242 23.35 -0.09 0.56
CA ILE A 242 24.00 -1.23 1.20
C ILE A 242 24.21 -2.29 0.14
N THR A 243 25.42 -2.81 0.04
CA THR A 243 25.79 -3.87 -0.91
C THR A 243 26.47 -5.01 -0.16
N ALA A 244 26.24 -6.25 -0.57
CA ALA A 244 26.89 -7.41 0.02
C ALA A 244 27.53 -8.24 -1.10
N MET A 245 28.85 -8.21 -1.21
CA MET A 245 29.60 -8.95 -2.22
C MET A 245 30.19 -10.21 -1.59
N THR A 246 29.86 -11.38 -2.15
CA THR A 246 30.23 -12.68 -1.61
C THR A 246 31.23 -13.38 -2.51
N THR A 247 32.26 -13.93 -1.91
CA THR A 247 33.33 -14.69 -2.58
C THR A 247 33.48 -16.07 -1.94
N GLY A 248 34.05 -17.03 -2.68
CA GLY A 248 34.29 -18.40 -2.20
C GLY A 248 33.39 -19.47 -2.82
N SER A 249 33.53 -20.71 -2.34
CA SER A 249 33.05 -21.92 -3.07
C SER A 249 31.66 -22.41 -2.64
N THR A 250 31.22 -22.10 -1.42
CA THR A 250 29.87 -22.45 -0.91
C THR A 250 29.20 -21.20 -0.33
N PRO A 251 28.66 -20.31 -1.19
CA PRO A 251 27.92 -19.12 -0.75
C PRO A 251 26.66 -19.49 0.01
N ASP A 252 26.20 -18.58 0.87
CA ASP A 252 24.95 -18.70 1.63
C ASP A 252 23.74 -18.70 0.68
N PRO A 253 23.01 -19.83 0.52
CA PRO A 253 21.88 -19.92 -0.40
C PRO A 253 20.71 -19.00 -0.01
N ASP A 254 20.56 -18.71 1.28
CA ASP A 254 19.44 -17.92 1.82
C ASP A 254 19.68 -16.41 1.73
N GLY A 255 20.89 -16.00 1.31
CA GLY A 255 21.31 -14.61 1.24
C GLY A 255 21.59 -14.03 2.62
N TYR A 256 21.37 -12.73 2.79
CA TYR A 256 21.62 -12.03 4.06
C TYR A 256 20.44 -11.14 4.43
N ALA A 257 20.46 -10.63 5.65
CA ALA A 257 19.57 -9.57 6.10
C ALA A 257 20.35 -8.35 6.58
N VAL A 258 19.80 -7.16 6.36
CA VAL A 258 20.38 -5.90 6.81
C VAL A 258 19.51 -5.28 7.89
N CYS A 259 20.17 -4.77 8.93
CA CYS A 259 19.57 -4.09 10.05
C CYS A 259 20.23 -2.72 10.26
N VAL A 260 19.44 -1.65 10.22
CA VAL A 260 19.91 -0.28 10.49
C VAL A 260 19.62 0.07 11.94
N ASP A 261 20.66 0.59 12.61
CA ASP A 261 20.73 0.90 14.03
C ASP A 261 20.30 -0.28 14.89
N PRO A 262 21.04 -1.40 14.86
CA PRO A 262 20.70 -2.57 15.67
C PRO A 262 20.69 -2.19 17.17
N VAL A 263 19.67 -2.64 17.88
CA VAL A 263 19.53 -2.48 19.33
C VAL A 263 19.68 -3.84 20.00
N SER A 264 20.35 -3.87 21.16
CA SER A 264 20.42 -5.09 21.98
C SER A 264 19.05 -5.34 22.61
N ASP A 265 18.39 -6.43 22.28
CA ASP A 265 17.08 -6.79 22.85
C ASP A 265 17.14 -7.53 24.21
N GLY A 266 18.35 -7.64 24.78
CA GLY A 266 18.60 -8.35 26.04
C GLY A 266 18.42 -9.87 25.96
N HIS A 267 18.08 -10.44 24.79
CA HIS A 267 17.84 -11.87 24.58
C HIS A 267 18.74 -12.47 23.47
N GLY A 268 19.76 -11.74 23.03
CA GLY A 268 20.68 -12.19 21.98
C GLY A 268 20.09 -12.09 20.57
N GLY A 269 18.93 -11.44 20.40
CA GLY A 269 18.39 -11.09 19.10
C GLY A 269 18.85 -9.69 18.68
N ASN A 270 19.14 -9.53 17.39
CA ASN A 270 19.51 -8.24 16.82
C ASN A 270 18.23 -7.58 16.27
N ALA A 271 17.45 -6.94 17.15
CA ALA A 271 16.30 -6.14 16.71
C ALA A 271 16.79 -4.86 16.01
N CYS A 272 16.07 -4.42 14.98
CA CYS A 272 16.42 -3.21 14.25
C CYS A 272 15.78 -1.98 14.90
N GLY A 273 16.60 -1.07 15.40
CA GLY A 273 16.15 0.16 16.05
C GLY A 273 15.64 1.22 15.08
N TYR A 274 16.00 1.14 13.79
CA TYR A 274 15.51 2.06 12.75
C TYR A 274 14.74 1.33 11.63
N VAL A 275 15.43 0.50 10.83
CA VAL A 275 14.85 -0.21 9.68
C VAL A 275 15.45 -1.60 9.56
N GLY A 276 14.61 -2.61 9.31
CA GLY A 276 15.02 -4.00 9.07
C GLY A 276 14.28 -5.01 9.97
N PRO A 277 14.54 -6.32 9.81
CA PRO A 277 15.51 -6.91 8.89
C PRO A 277 15.05 -6.82 7.41
N LEU A 278 15.95 -6.38 6.52
CA LEU A 278 15.71 -6.30 5.09
C LEU A 278 16.54 -7.36 4.35
N ALA A 279 15.90 -8.23 3.58
CA ALA A 279 16.60 -9.24 2.80
C ALA A 279 17.49 -8.59 1.71
N ILE A 280 18.71 -9.10 1.58
CA ILE A 280 19.66 -8.78 0.51
C ILE A 280 20.22 -10.09 -0.04
N GLY A 281 20.08 -10.32 -1.34
CA GLY A 281 20.63 -11.52 -1.97
C GLY A 281 22.16 -11.52 -2.00
N VAL A 282 22.75 -12.67 -2.30
CA VAL A 282 24.18 -12.81 -2.59
C VAL A 282 24.58 -11.87 -3.74
N ASN A 283 25.63 -11.07 -3.57
CA ASN A 283 26.03 -10.02 -4.52
C ASN A 283 24.94 -8.95 -4.77
N GLY A 284 23.99 -8.82 -3.85
CA GLY A 284 22.84 -7.92 -3.95
C GLY A 284 23.11 -6.53 -3.40
N SER A 285 22.10 -5.67 -3.55
CA SER A 285 22.09 -4.31 -3.00
C SER A 285 20.69 -3.92 -2.54
N VAL A 286 20.60 -3.14 -1.45
CA VAL A 286 19.37 -2.51 -0.98
C VAL A 286 19.63 -1.02 -0.71
N THR A 287 18.67 -0.16 -1.02
CA THR A 287 18.74 1.27 -0.68
C THR A 287 17.64 1.62 0.30
N VAL A 288 18.01 2.24 1.43
CA VAL A 288 17.09 2.65 2.49
C VAL A 288 17.15 4.16 2.70
N THR A 289 16.01 4.76 3.02
CA THR A 289 15.95 6.16 3.46
C THR A 289 16.09 6.19 4.97
N VAL A 290 16.97 7.05 5.48
CA VAL A 290 17.25 7.21 6.90
C VAL A 290 17.25 8.69 7.26
N ASP A 291 17.18 9.01 8.55
CA ASP A 291 17.37 10.37 9.02
C ASP A 291 18.81 10.82 8.74
N THR A 292 19.07 12.13 8.71
CA THR A 292 20.45 12.60 8.60
C THR A 292 21.15 12.45 9.94
N GLY A 293 22.39 11.98 9.92
CA GLY A 293 23.14 11.75 11.14
C GLY A 293 24.01 10.50 11.06
N ALA A 294 24.46 10.05 12.21
CA ALA A 294 25.22 8.80 12.33
C ALA A 294 24.26 7.61 12.46
N HIS A 295 24.58 6.54 11.76
CA HIS A 295 23.89 5.26 11.80
C HIS A 295 24.90 4.12 11.89
N ALA A 296 24.44 2.95 12.30
CA ALA A 296 25.17 1.69 12.23
C ALA A 296 24.40 0.67 11.39
N VAL A 297 25.06 0.00 10.46
CA VAL A 297 24.45 -1.03 9.61
C VAL A 297 25.03 -2.38 9.97
N LEU A 298 24.18 -3.31 10.39
CA LEU A 298 24.55 -4.69 10.68
C LEU A 298 24.10 -5.60 9.53
N LEU A 299 25.03 -6.40 9.02
CA LEU A 299 24.73 -7.54 8.15
C LEU A 299 24.52 -8.78 9.02
N MET A 300 23.40 -9.46 8.82
CA MET A 300 22.92 -10.60 9.60
C MET A 300 22.62 -11.80 8.69
N GLY A 301 22.41 -12.97 9.31
CA GLY A 301 22.13 -14.19 8.57
C GLY A 301 23.33 -14.65 7.76
N VAL A 302 24.54 -14.45 8.28
CA VAL A 302 25.76 -14.93 7.63
C VAL A 302 25.98 -16.38 8.07
N ALA A 303 25.93 -17.32 7.12
CA ALA A 303 26.20 -18.73 7.39
C ALA A 303 27.51 -18.99 8.14
N ALA A 304 27.57 -20.08 8.90
CA ALA A 304 28.73 -20.41 9.76
C ALA A 304 30.04 -20.62 8.99
N ASN A 305 29.97 -21.01 7.71
CA ASN A 305 31.13 -21.16 6.84
C ASN A 305 31.53 -19.83 6.16
N CYS A 306 30.84 -18.72 6.44
CA CYS A 306 31.09 -17.41 5.88
C CYS A 306 31.56 -16.42 6.96
N ALA A 307 32.42 -15.48 6.57
CA ALA A 307 32.92 -14.42 7.42
C ALA A 307 32.75 -13.05 6.75
N VAL A 308 32.31 -12.05 7.52
CA VAL A 308 32.22 -10.65 7.07
C VAL A 308 33.56 -9.96 7.33
N ALA A 309 34.13 -9.30 6.32
CA ALA A 309 35.39 -8.58 6.47
C ALA A 309 35.22 -7.21 7.12
N GLY A 310 36.05 -6.90 8.12
CA GLY A 310 36.02 -5.64 8.85
C GLY A 310 34.86 -5.54 9.84
N ASP A 311 34.56 -4.31 10.27
CA ASP A 311 33.54 -4.09 11.29
C ASP A 311 32.13 -4.51 10.83
N ASN A 312 31.43 -5.22 11.69
CA ASN A 312 30.02 -5.56 11.55
C ASN A 312 29.39 -5.49 12.95
N PRO A 313 28.62 -4.43 13.30
CA PRO A 313 28.05 -3.40 12.42
C PRO A 313 29.06 -2.37 11.86
N ARG A 314 28.73 -1.75 10.72
CA ARG A 314 29.47 -0.63 10.11
C ARG A 314 28.87 0.72 10.49
N ALA A 315 29.70 1.63 11.01
CA ALA A 315 29.31 3.03 11.19
C ALA A 315 29.25 3.77 9.84
N VAL A 316 28.20 4.55 9.63
CA VAL A 316 28.01 5.39 8.44
C VAL A 316 27.29 6.68 8.82
N SER A 317 27.50 7.76 8.07
CA SER A 317 26.70 8.98 8.24
C SER A 317 25.92 9.31 6.97
N ALA A 318 24.62 9.56 7.14
CA ALA A 318 23.73 9.97 6.06
C ALA A 318 23.66 11.50 5.97
N ALA A 319 23.98 12.04 4.79
CA ALA A 319 23.83 13.47 4.48
C ALA A 319 22.46 13.77 3.87
N ARG A 320 21.97 15.00 4.07
CA ARG A 320 20.67 15.46 3.56
C ARG A 320 20.57 15.30 2.04
N GLY A 321 19.58 14.54 1.57
CA GLY A 321 19.38 14.22 0.15
C GLY A 321 20.49 13.39 -0.50
N GLY A 322 21.55 13.06 0.24
CA GLY A 322 22.69 12.29 -0.23
C GLY A 322 22.45 10.78 -0.23
N THR A 323 23.42 10.03 -0.72
CA THR A 323 23.44 8.56 -0.64
C THR A 323 24.82 8.10 -0.20
N ALA A 324 24.90 7.52 1.00
CA ALA A 324 26.13 6.96 1.53
C ALA A 324 26.22 5.47 1.16
N ALA A 325 27.36 5.03 0.63
CA ALA A 325 27.59 3.63 0.30
C ALA A 325 28.05 2.85 1.55
N VAL A 326 27.49 1.66 1.74
CA VAL A 326 27.82 0.73 2.84
C VAL A 326 28.12 -0.64 2.26
N PRO A 327 29.34 -0.88 1.76
CA PRO A 327 29.71 -2.16 1.19
C PRO A 327 30.08 -3.18 2.27
N PHE A 328 29.58 -4.39 2.12
CA PHE A 328 30.02 -5.58 2.85
C PHE A 328 30.73 -6.53 1.91
N SER A 329 31.84 -7.10 2.39
CA SER A 329 32.54 -8.19 1.73
C SER A 329 32.40 -9.43 2.59
N VAL A 330 31.84 -10.49 2.03
CA VAL A 330 31.62 -11.78 2.69
C VAL A 330 32.48 -12.83 1.98
N ALA A 331 33.23 -13.61 2.75
CA ALA A 331 34.06 -14.69 2.24
C ALA A 331 33.59 -16.01 2.83
N CYS A 332 33.20 -16.95 1.98
CA CYS A 332 32.72 -18.27 2.38
C CYS A 332 33.75 -19.35 2.05
N VAL A 333 34.09 -20.18 3.04
CA VAL A 333 34.98 -21.34 2.83
C VAL A 333 34.16 -22.55 2.41
N ALA A 334 34.78 -23.43 1.61
CA ALA A 334 34.16 -24.68 1.18
C ALA A 334 33.83 -25.54 2.40
N VAL A 335 32.59 -26.04 2.45
CA VAL A 335 32.18 -27.06 3.40
C VAL A 335 32.44 -28.42 2.79
N THR A 336 33.13 -29.29 3.54
CA THR A 336 33.49 -30.62 3.05
C THR A 336 32.97 -31.72 3.97
N LEU A 337 32.48 -32.79 3.34
CA LEU A 337 32.02 -34.00 4.00
C LEU A 337 32.91 -35.15 3.56
N HIS A 338 33.63 -35.75 4.50
CA HIS A 338 34.47 -36.91 4.28
C HIS A 338 33.68 -38.18 4.59
N VAL A 339 33.43 -39.00 3.57
CA VAL A 339 32.74 -40.28 3.73
C VAL A 339 33.78 -41.39 3.71
N THR A 340 33.76 -42.24 4.73
CA THR A 340 34.67 -43.39 4.85
C THR A 340 33.91 -44.70 4.91
N THR A 341 34.51 -45.77 4.41
CA THR A 341 33.99 -47.12 4.53
C THR A 341 35.06 -48.01 5.15
N THR A 342 34.64 -48.88 6.06
CA THR A 342 35.49 -49.92 6.63
C THR A 342 34.78 -51.26 6.48
N THR A 343 35.29 -52.13 5.60
CA THR A 343 34.69 -53.45 5.37
C THR A 343 35.45 -54.55 6.10
N THR A 344 34.75 -55.43 6.80
CA THR A 344 35.37 -56.58 7.50
C THR A 344 34.75 -57.90 7.03
N GLY A 345 35.37 -59.03 7.40
CA GLY A 345 34.88 -60.37 7.08
C GLY A 345 35.61 -61.04 5.90
N VAL A 346 34.91 -61.93 5.19
CA VAL A 346 35.48 -62.76 4.11
C VAL A 346 34.51 -62.83 2.93
N SER A 347 35.00 -62.71 1.69
CA SER A 347 34.19 -62.46 0.46
C SER A 347 33.72 -61.01 0.33
N LEU A 348 34.70 -60.08 0.30
CA LEU A 348 34.46 -58.64 0.15
C LEU A 348 33.86 -58.29 -1.21
N ASP A 349 33.13 -57.19 -1.25
CA ASP A 349 32.53 -56.65 -2.45
C ASP A 349 33.58 -56.07 -3.42
N SER A 350 33.84 -56.75 -4.54
CA SER A 350 35.03 -56.47 -5.36
C SER A 350 34.92 -55.21 -6.23
N ASP A 351 33.71 -54.77 -6.54
CA ASP A 351 33.38 -53.55 -7.26
C ASP A 351 33.25 -52.32 -6.34
N GLY A 352 33.26 -52.52 -5.02
CA GLY A 352 33.15 -51.48 -4.02
C GLY A 352 31.73 -50.95 -3.89
N TYR A 353 31.58 -49.78 -3.27
CA TYR A 353 30.28 -49.20 -3.01
C TYR A 353 30.10 -47.88 -3.76
N SER A 354 28.90 -47.33 -3.68
CA SER A 354 28.68 -45.94 -4.01
C SER A 354 27.87 -45.28 -2.91
N PHE A 355 27.97 -43.96 -2.79
CA PHE A 355 27.13 -43.19 -1.90
C PHE A 355 26.57 -41.95 -2.58
N CYS A 356 25.53 -41.41 -1.98
CA CYS A 356 25.01 -40.10 -2.30
C CYS A 356 24.69 -39.31 -1.05
N VAL A 357 24.74 -37.99 -1.21
CA VAL A 357 24.30 -37.02 -0.22
C VAL A 357 22.91 -36.53 -0.64
N ASP A 358 21.99 -36.52 0.32
CA ASP A 358 20.56 -36.23 0.18
C ASP A 358 19.89 -37.11 -0.88
N PRO A 359 19.76 -38.43 -0.62
CA PRO A 359 19.11 -39.36 -1.53
C PRO A 359 17.65 -38.97 -1.81
N ASP A 360 17.18 -39.31 -3.02
CA ASP A 360 15.76 -39.20 -3.33
C ASP A 360 14.98 -40.28 -2.57
N TYR A 361 13.84 -39.92 -1.98
CA TYR A 361 12.90 -40.86 -1.37
C TYR A 361 11.82 -41.23 -2.40
N VAL A 362 11.93 -42.44 -2.97
CA VAL A 362 11.13 -42.87 -4.13
C VAL A 362 10.11 -43.91 -3.69
N SER A 363 8.88 -43.80 -4.21
CA SER A 363 7.85 -44.83 -4.09
C SER A 363 7.74 -45.61 -5.39
N ASP A 364 7.74 -46.94 -5.32
CA ASP A 364 7.37 -47.78 -6.47
C ASP A 364 5.84 -47.96 -6.58
N TRP A 365 5.36 -48.48 -7.70
CA TRP A 365 3.94 -48.75 -8.01
C TRP A 365 3.23 -49.68 -7.00
N VAL A 366 3.99 -50.29 -6.08
CA VAL A 366 3.54 -51.26 -5.08
C VAL A 366 3.52 -50.68 -3.64
N SER A 367 3.63 -49.35 -3.46
CA SER A 367 3.66 -48.64 -2.16
C SER A 367 4.87 -48.88 -1.26
N ASP A 368 5.92 -49.56 -1.75
CA ASP A 368 7.20 -49.63 -1.04
C ASP A 368 8.01 -48.35 -1.28
N TYR A 369 8.54 -47.78 -0.19
CA TYR A 369 9.39 -46.61 -0.21
C TYR A 369 10.83 -47.00 0.05
N TYR A 370 11.76 -46.51 -0.78
CA TYR A 370 13.19 -46.72 -0.58
C TYR A 370 14.00 -45.48 -0.98
N TYR A 371 15.20 -45.37 -0.41
CA TYR A 371 16.16 -44.33 -0.75
C TYR A 371 16.95 -44.72 -2.00
N SER A 372 17.17 -43.77 -2.91
CA SER A 372 17.93 -44.01 -4.13
C SER A 372 18.87 -42.85 -4.46
N CYS A 373 20.05 -43.17 -5.01
CA CYS A 373 21.02 -42.17 -5.46
C CYS A 373 20.84 -41.78 -6.94
N SER A 374 19.59 -41.60 -7.37
CA SER A 374 19.20 -41.41 -8.77
C SER A 374 19.83 -40.18 -9.44
N ARG A 375 20.19 -39.15 -8.66
CA ARG A 375 20.67 -37.84 -9.17
C ARG A 375 22.17 -37.64 -9.06
N SER A 376 22.83 -38.31 -8.13
CA SER A 376 24.26 -38.13 -7.84
C SER A 376 24.77 -39.39 -7.18
N ARG A 377 25.74 -40.06 -7.78
CA ARG A 377 26.34 -41.30 -7.29
C ARG A 377 27.86 -41.13 -7.26
N THR A 378 28.46 -41.27 -6.08
CA THR A 378 29.91 -41.15 -5.89
C THR A 378 30.48 -42.49 -5.48
N ALA A 379 31.38 -43.04 -6.30
CA ALA A 379 32.01 -44.33 -6.00
C ALA A 379 32.95 -44.23 -4.78
N ILE A 380 32.95 -45.26 -3.93
CA ILE A 380 33.82 -45.38 -2.77
C ILE A 380 34.27 -46.84 -2.62
N GLY A 381 35.57 -47.07 -2.39
CA GLY A 381 36.09 -48.44 -2.25
C GLY A 381 35.62 -49.14 -0.97
N VAL A 382 35.97 -50.42 -0.80
CA VAL A 382 35.66 -51.21 0.41
C VAL A 382 36.38 -50.75 1.70
N HIS A 383 37.50 -50.06 1.53
CA HIS A 383 38.23 -49.34 2.59
C HIS A 383 38.56 -47.93 2.08
N GLY A 384 37.52 -47.24 1.63
CA GLY A 384 37.64 -45.99 0.90
C GLY A 384 37.44 -44.77 1.81
N GLY A 385 37.99 -43.64 1.37
CA GLY A 385 37.68 -42.33 1.92
C GLY A 385 37.51 -41.35 0.76
N VAL A 386 36.36 -40.69 0.67
CA VAL A 386 36.05 -39.72 -0.39
C VAL A 386 35.52 -38.44 0.24
N THR A 387 36.06 -37.30 -0.18
CA THR A 387 35.59 -35.99 0.27
C THR A 387 34.75 -35.33 -0.82
N VAL A 388 33.55 -34.90 -0.45
CA VAL A 388 32.64 -34.14 -1.32
C VAL A 388 32.36 -32.76 -0.72
N SER A 389 32.06 -31.79 -1.57
CA SER A 389 31.60 -30.47 -1.12
C SER A 389 30.08 -30.47 -0.98
N VAL A 390 29.59 -30.00 0.16
CA VAL A 390 28.15 -29.94 0.49
C VAL A 390 27.79 -28.54 0.99
N ALA A 391 26.51 -28.26 1.17
CA ALA A 391 26.08 -27.04 1.85
C ALA A 391 26.35 -27.15 3.35
N VAL A 392 26.27 -26.03 4.07
CA VAL A 392 26.20 -26.09 5.55
C VAL A 392 24.81 -26.59 5.95
N GLY A 393 24.74 -27.42 6.99
CA GLY A 393 23.48 -27.91 7.53
C GLY A 393 23.36 -29.44 7.50
N THR A 394 22.14 -29.91 7.75
CA THR A 394 21.87 -31.35 7.89
C THR A 394 21.74 -32.02 6.54
N HIS A 395 22.48 -33.10 6.34
CA HIS A 395 22.48 -33.93 5.16
C HIS A 395 22.22 -35.40 5.51
N LEU A 396 21.61 -36.15 4.59
CA LEU A 396 21.48 -37.60 4.67
C LEU A 396 22.48 -38.27 3.73
N VAL A 397 23.36 -39.14 4.25
CA VAL A 397 24.29 -39.90 3.43
C VAL A 397 23.77 -41.33 3.30
N TYR A 398 23.52 -41.77 2.08
CA TYR A 398 23.07 -43.13 1.79
C TYR A 398 24.18 -43.92 1.10
N LEU A 399 24.53 -45.07 1.66
CA LEU A 399 25.45 -46.03 1.05
C LEU A 399 24.63 -47.07 0.29
N GLU A 400 24.98 -47.31 -0.97
CA GLU A 400 24.28 -48.24 -1.86
C GLU A 400 25.27 -49.12 -2.63
N GLY A 401 24.74 -50.12 -3.33
CA GLY A 401 25.55 -51.11 -4.03
C GLY A 401 26.31 -52.01 -3.08
N VAL A 402 25.79 -52.20 -1.86
CA VAL A 402 26.33 -53.17 -0.90
C VAL A 402 25.81 -54.54 -1.32
N ALA A 403 26.72 -55.48 -1.62
CA ALA A 403 26.35 -56.83 -2.02
C ALA A 403 25.46 -57.55 -0.98
N ASP A 404 24.61 -58.46 -1.47
CA ASP A 404 23.63 -59.20 -0.63
C ASP A 404 24.28 -59.99 0.52
N ASN A 405 25.57 -60.34 0.40
CA ASN A 405 26.31 -61.04 1.43
C ASN A 405 26.97 -60.11 2.45
N CYS A 406 26.69 -58.82 2.43
CA CYS A 406 27.28 -57.81 3.30
C CYS A 406 26.20 -57.01 4.05
N ASP A 407 26.40 -56.78 5.34
CA ASP A 407 25.52 -55.96 6.17
C ASP A 407 26.18 -54.61 6.50
N VAL A 408 25.44 -53.52 6.33
CA VAL A 408 25.84 -52.18 6.80
C VAL A 408 25.43 -52.03 8.26
N ALA A 409 26.38 -51.73 9.13
CA ALA A 409 26.10 -51.51 10.54
C ALA A 409 25.40 -50.16 10.78
N GLY A 410 24.43 -50.15 11.69
CA GLY A 410 23.68 -48.95 12.07
C GLY A 410 22.72 -48.47 10.97
N ASP A 411 22.33 -47.19 11.08
CA ASP A 411 21.37 -46.60 10.14
C ASP A 411 22.01 -46.43 8.75
N ASN A 412 21.21 -46.66 7.72
CA ASN A 412 21.51 -46.33 6.34
C ASN A 412 20.20 -45.89 5.66
N PRO A 413 20.00 -44.60 5.36
CA PRO A 413 20.97 -43.49 5.38
C PRO A 413 21.36 -42.98 6.79
N ARG A 414 22.51 -42.31 6.87
CA ARG A 414 23.02 -41.64 8.08
C ARG A 414 22.82 -40.14 8.01
N SER A 415 22.31 -39.53 9.08
CA SER A 415 22.21 -38.07 9.19
C SER A 415 23.51 -37.46 9.70
N VAL A 416 23.96 -36.37 9.07
CA VAL A 416 25.16 -35.63 9.45
C VAL A 416 24.91 -34.13 9.39
N GLU A 417 25.40 -33.40 10.38
CA GLU A 417 25.44 -31.93 10.35
C GLU A 417 26.78 -31.48 9.74
N ALA A 418 26.73 -30.98 8.51
CA ALA A 418 27.90 -30.47 7.80
C ALA A 418 28.23 -29.04 8.26
N THR A 419 29.45 -28.84 8.77
CA THR A 419 29.93 -27.53 9.23
C THR A 419 31.06 -26.98 8.35
N THR A 420 32.32 -27.22 8.70
CA THR A 420 33.49 -26.86 7.87
C THR A 420 34.17 -28.11 7.32
N GLN A 421 34.39 -29.09 8.20
CA GLN A 421 34.83 -30.43 7.87
C GLN A 421 34.07 -31.42 8.76
N SER A 422 33.22 -32.24 8.16
CA SER A 422 32.47 -33.28 8.86
C SER A 422 32.85 -34.65 8.29
N GLU A 423 32.72 -35.71 9.10
CA GLU A 423 33.02 -37.08 8.68
C GLU A 423 31.81 -38.00 8.92
N VAL A 424 31.53 -38.89 7.97
CA VAL A 424 30.57 -39.98 8.09
C VAL A 424 31.26 -41.28 7.71
N SER A 425 31.40 -42.18 8.67
CA SER A 425 31.89 -43.52 8.39
C SER A 425 30.73 -44.47 8.11
N PHE A 426 30.99 -45.54 7.37
CA PHE A 426 30.14 -46.72 7.27
C PHE A 426 30.97 -47.96 7.59
N GLU A 427 30.44 -48.82 8.44
CA GLU A 427 31.03 -50.11 8.74
C GLU A 427 30.22 -51.19 8.02
N VAL A 428 30.90 -51.97 7.19
CA VAL A 428 30.28 -53.04 6.39
C VAL A 428 30.89 -54.37 6.80
N THR A 429 30.07 -55.39 7.01
CA THR A 429 30.56 -56.73 7.35
C THR A 429 30.09 -57.73 6.31
N CYS A 430 31.02 -58.32 5.57
CA CYS A 430 30.75 -59.31 4.53
C CYS A 430 30.95 -60.74 5.03
N PHE A 431 29.99 -61.60 4.71
CA PHE A 431 29.97 -62.99 5.13
C PHE A 431 30.47 -63.92 4.03
N ALA A 432 31.01 -65.07 4.46
CA ALA A 432 31.44 -66.11 3.55
C ALA A 432 30.28 -66.52 2.64
N THR A 433 30.52 -66.53 1.33
CA THR A 433 29.58 -67.06 0.35
C THR A 433 30.02 -68.45 -0.11
N GLY A 434 29.06 -69.34 -0.30
CA GLY A 434 29.23 -70.63 -0.96
C GLY A 434 28.35 -70.73 -2.20
N SER A 435 28.18 -71.96 -2.66
CA SER A 435 27.25 -72.28 -3.74
C SER A 435 26.34 -73.43 -3.33
N VAL A 436 25.04 -73.30 -3.61
CA VAL A 436 24.07 -74.39 -3.44
C VAL A 436 23.88 -75.06 -4.79
N ARG A 437 24.25 -76.35 -4.85
CA ARG A 437 24.02 -77.18 -6.03
C ARG A 437 22.77 -78.03 -5.82
N VAL A 438 21.80 -77.85 -6.69
CA VAL A 438 20.52 -78.57 -6.66
C VAL A 438 20.42 -79.44 -7.90
N THR A 439 20.12 -80.72 -7.69
CA THR A 439 19.86 -81.68 -8.76
C THR A 439 18.39 -82.03 -8.73
N THR A 440 17.68 -81.80 -9.84
CA THR A 440 16.30 -82.23 -9.98
C THR A 440 16.28 -83.62 -10.61
N ALA A 441 15.34 -84.47 -10.16
CA ALA A 441 15.08 -85.76 -10.79
C ALA A 441 13.57 -85.92 -10.89
N THR A 442 13.09 -86.19 -12.09
CA THR A 442 11.66 -86.23 -12.44
C THR A 442 11.32 -87.58 -13.04
N SER A 443 10.24 -88.21 -12.58
CA SER A 443 9.78 -89.51 -13.06
C SER A 443 8.26 -89.52 -13.19
N GLY A 444 7.75 -90.23 -14.21
CA GLY A 444 6.33 -90.21 -14.59
C GLY A 444 6.17 -90.23 -16.12
N THR A 445 4.92 -90.28 -16.61
CA THR A 445 4.62 -90.33 -18.05
C THR A 445 4.38 -88.95 -18.68
N ASP A 446 4.27 -87.90 -17.87
CA ASP A 446 4.03 -86.52 -18.31
C ASP A 446 5.00 -85.59 -17.55
N VAL A 447 6.15 -85.31 -18.17
CA VAL A 447 7.23 -84.52 -17.56
C VAL A 447 7.14 -83.10 -18.09
N ASP A 448 6.99 -82.14 -17.17
CA ASP A 448 7.00 -80.71 -17.50
C ASP A 448 8.36 -80.28 -18.09
N LEU A 449 8.34 -79.86 -19.36
CA LEU A 449 9.54 -79.44 -20.10
C LEU A 449 9.95 -77.98 -19.77
N ASP A 450 9.06 -77.19 -19.16
CA ASP A 450 9.29 -75.80 -18.80
C ASP A 450 10.08 -75.68 -17.48
N GLY A 451 10.11 -76.76 -16.68
CA GLY A 451 10.99 -76.93 -15.53
C GLY A 451 10.45 -76.37 -14.21
N TYR A 452 11.33 -76.20 -13.24
CA TYR A 452 11.02 -75.75 -11.88
C TYR A 452 11.67 -74.40 -11.60
N ALA A 453 10.94 -73.52 -10.92
CA ALA A 453 11.52 -72.37 -10.24
C ALA A 453 12.08 -72.82 -8.89
N LEU A 454 13.40 -72.80 -8.80
CA LEU A 454 14.16 -73.05 -7.59
C LEU A 454 14.26 -71.76 -6.77
N CYS A 455 14.05 -71.90 -5.48
CA CYS A 455 14.18 -70.82 -4.52
C CYS A 455 14.99 -71.28 -3.31
N VAL A 456 16.05 -70.55 -2.97
CA VAL A 456 16.85 -70.74 -1.77
C VAL A 456 16.54 -69.59 -0.83
N ASP A 457 15.95 -69.93 0.32
CA ASP A 457 15.39 -68.95 1.23
C ASP A 457 16.37 -68.52 2.33
N ARG A 458 15.97 -67.42 2.99
CA ARG A 458 16.34 -67.14 4.36
C ARG A 458 15.05 -66.77 5.10
N SER A 459 14.54 -67.69 5.90
CA SER A 459 13.35 -67.48 6.74
C SER A 459 12.04 -67.27 5.95
N GLY A 460 11.81 -68.02 4.87
CA GLY A 460 10.53 -68.05 4.15
C GLY A 460 10.37 -67.09 2.98
N ASN A 461 11.31 -66.18 2.73
CA ASN A 461 11.34 -65.32 1.52
C ASN A 461 12.41 -65.80 0.53
N CYS A 462 12.13 -65.67 -0.76
CA CYS A 462 13.05 -66.09 -1.81
C CYS A 462 14.17 -65.09 -2.03
N TYR A 463 15.39 -65.41 -1.59
CA TYR A 463 16.55 -64.52 -1.76
C TYR A 463 17.40 -64.86 -2.97
N TRP A 464 17.62 -66.15 -3.24
CA TRP A 464 18.28 -66.60 -4.47
C TRP A 464 17.35 -67.52 -5.24
N SER A 465 17.13 -67.23 -6.51
CA SER A 465 16.28 -68.05 -7.38
C SER A 465 17.01 -68.44 -8.66
N ALA A 466 16.63 -69.60 -9.20
CA ALA A 466 17.11 -70.07 -10.49
C ALA A 466 16.05 -70.96 -11.17
N GLY A 467 16.07 -71.03 -12.49
CA GLY A 467 15.28 -72.02 -13.22
C GLY A 467 16.07 -73.32 -13.35
N ALA A 468 15.45 -74.46 -13.05
CA ALA A 468 16.03 -75.79 -13.26
C ALA A 468 15.14 -76.60 -14.19
N ARG A 469 15.70 -77.18 -15.27
CA ARG A 469 14.91 -78.07 -16.14
C ARG A 469 14.64 -79.41 -15.46
N ALA A 470 13.81 -80.24 -16.08
CA ALA A 470 13.63 -81.63 -15.68
C ALA A 470 14.96 -82.41 -15.81
N ASN A 471 15.36 -83.11 -14.75
CA ASN A 471 16.61 -83.89 -14.67
C ASN A 471 17.88 -83.04 -14.85
N ASP A 472 17.88 -81.83 -14.30
CA ASP A 472 18.94 -80.83 -14.47
C ASP A 472 19.75 -80.64 -13.18
N VAL A 473 20.92 -80.03 -13.33
CA VAL A 473 21.78 -79.64 -12.21
C VAL A 473 22.04 -78.14 -12.29
N VAL A 474 21.49 -77.41 -11.33
CA VAL A 474 21.68 -75.96 -11.23
C VAL A 474 22.56 -75.65 -10.02
N THR A 475 23.56 -74.80 -10.21
CA THR A 475 24.40 -74.29 -9.13
C THR A 475 24.11 -72.81 -8.95
N ILE A 476 23.56 -72.46 -7.78
CA ILE A 476 23.37 -71.08 -7.37
C ILE A 476 24.63 -70.67 -6.60
N ALA A 477 25.43 -69.77 -7.18
CA ALA A 477 26.60 -69.19 -6.53
C ALA A 477 26.22 -67.96 -5.69
N GLY A 478 27.08 -67.55 -4.76
CA GLY A 478 26.87 -66.34 -3.94
C GLY A 478 25.89 -66.53 -2.77
N VAL A 479 25.51 -67.77 -2.45
CA VAL A 479 24.63 -68.05 -1.32
C VAL A 479 25.43 -67.88 -0.03
N ILE A 480 24.97 -67.03 0.88
CA ILE A 480 25.62 -66.79 2.18
C ILE A 480 25.77 -68.12 2.92
N ALA A 481 26.88 -68.35 3.64
CA ALA A 481 27.06 -69.56 4.41
C ALA A 481 26.05 -69.64 5.57
N GLY A 482 25.24 -70.70 5.61
CA GLY A 482 24.23 -70.89 6.64
C GLY A 482 23.29 -72.06 6.36
N LEU A 483 22.29 -72.25 7.21
CA LEU A 483 21.19 -73.16 6.94
C LEU A 483 20.18 -72.46 6.04
N HIS A 484 19.85 -73.08 4.92
CA HIS A 484 18.87 -72.59 3.95
C HIS A 484 17.83 -73.66 3.68
N THR A 485 16.60 -73.24 3.42
CA THR A 485 15.57 -74.10 2.85
C THR A 485 15.61 -73.92 1.34
N VAL A 486 15.67 -75.04 0.64
CA VAL A 486 15.55 -75.06 -0.81
C VAL A 486 14.13 -75.48 -1.13
N THR A 487 13.37 -74.60 -1.78
CA THR A 487 12.02 -74.87 -2.24
C THR A 487 11.99 -74.91 -3.77
N LEU A 488 11.25 -75.88 -4.31
CA LEU A 488 10.96 -75.96 -5.74
C LEU A 488 9.48 -75.62 -5.92
N SER A 489 9.20 -74.76 -6.89
CA SER A 489 7.86 -74.34 -7.26
C SER A 489 7.69 -74.41 -8.77
N GLY A 490 6.48 -74.73 -9.22
CA GLY A 490 6.18 -75.14 -10.59
C GLY A 490 5.29 -76.36 -10.55
N THR A 491 4.02 -76.18 -10.86
CA THR A 491 3.06 -77.28 -10.99
C THR A 491 3.03 -77.70 -12.45
N ALA A 492 3.24 -78.99 -12.72
CA ALA A 492 2.71 -79.58 -13.95
C ALA A 492 1.20 -79.29 -13.96
N GLY A 493 0.72 -78.62 -15.02
CA GLY A 493 -0.70 -78.31 -15.19
C GLY A 493 -1.55 -79.56 -15.31
#